data_AF-G5ACV5-F1
#
_entry.id   AF-G5ACV5-F1
#
_cell.length_a   1.000
_cell.length_b   1.000
_cell.length_c   1.000
_cell.angle_alpha   90.00
_cell.angle_beta   90.00
_cell.angle_gamma   90.00
#
_symmetry.space_group_name_H-M   'P 1'
#
loop_
_entity.id
_entity.type
_entity.pdbx_description
1 polymer ?
#
loop_
_entity_poly.entity_id
_entity_poly.type
_entity_poly.pdbx_seq_one_letter_code
_entity_poly.pdbx_strand_id
1 'polypeptide(L)'
;RKRMHRACKVCSILAPAGKRGKNTKWFCEACSEGRTVVVYLCQFIRHESFGIKKSCFSIWHEDWDSGKLLPINVDKRIQFRRP
;
A
#
# COMPACT_ATOMS: atom_id res chain seq x y z
N ARG A 1 -13.15 -20.29 4.16
CA ARG A 1 -12.92 -18.96 4.80
C ARG A 1 -12.37 -18.00 3.75
N LYS A 2 -13.15 -16.99 3.31
CA LYS A 2 -12.70 -16.02 2.30
C LYS A 2 -11.49 -15.25 2.87
N ARG A 3 -10.36 -15.29 2.17
CA ARG A 3 -9.13 -14.62 2.61
C ARG A 3 -9.38 -13.12 2.53
N MET A 4 -9.48 -12.44 3.67
CA MET A 4 -9.65 -10.99 3.71
C MET A 4 -8.29 -10.34 3.36
N HIS A 5 -8.22 -9.68 2.21
CA HIS A 5 -6.97 -9.13 1.69
C HIS A 5 -6.62 -7.79 2.37
N ARG A 6 -6.14 -7.87 3.61
CA ARG A 6 -5.67 -6.70 4.39
C ARG A 6 -4.20 -6.35 4.14
N ALA A 7 -3.70 -6.64 2.95
CA ALA A 7 -2.29 -6.43 2.59
C ALA A 7 -2.02 -4.94 2.39
N CYS A 8 -1.00 -4.40 3.06
CA CYS A 8 -0.60 -3.02 2.88
C CYS A 8 -0.12 -2.79 1.43
N LYS A 9 -0.66 -1.76 0.76
CA LYS A 9 -0.32 -1.46 -0.65
C LYS A 9 1.16 -1.14 -0.81
N VAL A 10 1.69 -0.19 -0.05
CA VAL A 10 3.12 0.16 -0.06
C VAL A 10 4.01 -1.04 0.21
N CYS A 11 3.73 -1.82 1.27
CA CYS A 11 4.52 -3.02 1.55
C CYS A 11 4.43 -4.06 0.43
N SER A 12 3.32 -4.13 -0.32
CA SER A 12 3.15 -5.09 -1.41
C SER A 12 3.96 -4.70 -2.65
N ILE A 13 4.08 -3.40 -2.90
CA ILE A 13 4.86 -2.83 -4.00
C ILE A 13 6.34 -2.93 -3.68
N LEU A 14 6.75 -2.46 -2.49
CA LEU A 14 8.13 -2.50 -2.03
C LEU A 14 8.59 -3.89 -1.58
N ALA A 15 7.71 -4.90 -1.59
CA ALA A 15 8.13 -6.27 -1.31
C ALA A 15 9.10 -6.75 -2.41
N PRO A 16 10.19 -7.46 -2.05
CA PRO A 16 11.04 -8.14 -3.03
C PRO A 16 10.26 -9.09 -3.95
N ALA A 17 10.82 -9.43 -5.11
CA ALA A 17 10.25 -10.44 -6.00
C ALA A 17 9.99 -11.76 -5.23
N GLY A 18 8.85 -12.41 -5.51
CA GLY A 18 8.43 -13.63 -4.80
C GLY A 18 7.91 -13.45 -3.36
N LYS A 19 8.09 -12.27 -2.74
CA LYS A 19 7.57 -11.98 -1.39
C LYS A 19 6.24 -11.23 -1.43
N ARG A 20 5.38 -11.50 -0.44
CA ARG A 20 4.11 -10.78 -0.22
C ARG A 20 4.31 -9.57 0.70
N GLY A 21 3.51 -8.54 0.48
CA GLY A 21 3.44 -7.39 1.40
C GLY A 21 2.91 -7.79 2.77
N LYS A 22 3.27 -7.02 3.79
CA LYS A 22 2.78 -7.22 5.15
C LYS A 22 1.29 -6.89 5.24
N ASN A 23 0.56 -7.64 6.07
CA ASN A 23 -0.82 -7.30 6.41
C ASN A 23 -0.86 -6.14 7.42
N THR A 24 -1.97 -5.42 7.43
CA THR A 24 -2.24 -4.32 8.37
C THR A 24 -3.69 -4.37 8.82
N LYS A 25 -3.96 -3.91 10.05
CA LYS A 25 -5.34 -3.66 10.51
C LYS A 25 -5.84 -2.27 10.11
N TRP A 26 -4.92 -1.39 9.72
CA TRP A 26 -5.20 0.00 9.39
C TRP A 26 -5.49 0.15 7.90
N PHE A 27 -6.44 1.03 7.58
CA PHE A 27 -6.78 1.43 6.23
C PHE A 27 -6.97 2.94 6.19
N CYS A 28 -6.90 3.52 4.99
CA CYS A 28 -7.14 4.95 4.78
C CYS A 28 -8.57 5.14 4.29
N GLU A 29 -9.39 5.80 5.10
CA GLU A 29 -10.79 6.11 4.77
C GLU A 29 -10.87 7.01 3.54
N ALA A 30 -10.12 8.12 3.50
CA ALA A 30 -10.10 9.05 2.37
C ALA A 30 -9.71 8.38 1.02
N CYS A 31 -8.78 7.41 1.04
CA CYS A 31 -8.42 6.64 -0.16
C CYS A 31 -9.41 5.50 -0.49
N SER A 32 -10.25 5.11 0.46
CA SER A 32 -11.28 4.08 0.28
C SER A 32 -12.62 4.68 -0.11
N GLU A 33 -12.87 5.94 0.27
CA GLU A 33 -14.07 6.70 -0.05
C GLU A 33 -14.22 6.86 -1.56
N GLY A 34 -15.44 6.62 -2.06
CA GLY A 34 -15.74 6.61 -3.49
C GLY A 34 -15.12 5.45 -4.29
N ARG A 35 -14.34 4.55 -3.65
CA ARG A 35 -13.78 3.35 -4.31
C ARG A 35 -14.51 2.10 -3.85
N THR A 36 -14.69 1.13 -4.75
CA THR A 36 -15.22 -0.21 -4.41
C THR A 36 -14.23 -1.06 -3.59
N VAL A 37 -13.09 -0.50 -3.18
CA VAL A 37 -11.98 -1.23 -2.57
C VAL A 37 -11.38 -0.43 -1.42
N VAL A 38 -11.16 -1.12 -0.29
CA VAL A 38 -10.48 -0.57 0.88
C VAL A 38 -8.96 -0.52 0.67
N VAL A 39 -8.37 0.66 0.89
CA VAL A 39 -6.93 0.90 0.77
C VAL A 39 -6.24 0.69 2.12
N TYR A 40 -5.69 -0.51 2.30
CA TYR A 40 -4.93 -0.88 3.49
C TYR A 40 -3.51 -0.28 3.47
N LEU A 41 -3.16 0.48 4.51
CA LEU A 41 -1.86 1.14 4.66
C LEU A 41 -1.31 0.89 6.07
N CYS A 42 -0.01 0.67 6.18
CA CYS A 42 0.64 0.55 7.48
C CYS A 42 0.99 1.94 8.04
N GLN A 43 0.72 2.19 9.32
CA GLN A 43 1.11 3.46 9.96
C GLN A 43 2.54 3.42 10.52
N PHE A 44 3.19 2.25 10.47
CA PHE A 44 4.54 2.08 11.02
C PHE A 44 5.61 2.56 10.05
N ILE A 45 6.62 3.24 10.58
CA ILE A 45 7.85 3.58 9.85
C ILE A 45 8.59 2.27 9.54
N ARG A 46 8.60 1.89 8.25
CA ARG A 46 9.11 0.58 7.79
C ARG A 46 9.89 0.65 6.49
N HIS A 47 9.73 1.72 5.76
CA HIS A 47 10.28 1.90 4.43
C HIS A 47 11.00 3.23 4.36
N GLU A 48 11.96 3.29 3.47
CA GLU A 48 12.69 4.50 3.16
C GLU A 48 12.24 4.98 1.80
N SER A 49 12.01 6.28 1.69
CA SER A 49 11.62 6.95 0.46
C SER A 49 12.45 8.22 0.34
N PHE A 50 13.17 8.36 -0.78
CA PHE A 50 14.11 9.46 -1.02
C PHE A 50 15.14 9.67 0.12
N GLY A 51 15.64 8.59 0.73
CA GLY A 51 16.60 8.66 1.84
C GLY A 51 15.98 8.90 3.23
N ILE A 52 14.66 9.07 3.31
CA ILE A 52 13.95 9.36 4.56
C ILE A 52 13.10 8.17 4.98
N LYS A 53 13.27 7.72 6.23
CA LYS A 53 12.41 6.68 6.82
C LYS A 53 11.01 7.25 7.05
N LYS A 54 10.03 6.69 6.35
CA LYS A 54 8.62 7.12 6.41
C LYS A 54 7.69 5.95 6.71
N SER A 55 6.48 6.29 7.16
CA SER A 55 5.39 5.32 7.29
C SER A 55 4.84 4.93 5.91
N CYS A 56 4.21 3.75 5.79
CA CYS A 56 3.53 3.41 4.53
C CYS A 56 2.41 4.41 4.20
N PHE A 57 1.80 5.03 5.21
CA PHE A 57 0.78 6.03 5.02
C PHE A 57 1.37 7.29 4.37
N SER A 58 2.46 7.82 4.94
CA SER A 58 3.18 8.97 4.41
C SER A 58 3.67 8.72 2.99
N ILE A 59 4.33 7.59 2.72
CA ILE A 59 4.81 7.24 1.37
C ILE A 59 3.65 7.21 0.36
N TRP A 60 2.52 6.61 0.74
CA TRP A 60 1.37 6.51 -0.15
C TRP A 60 0.79 7.87 -0.54
N HIS A 61 0.71 8.79 0.42
CA HIS A 61 0.09 10.10 0.22
C HIS A 61 1.05 11.15 -0.33
N GLU A 62 2.24 11.26 0.26
CA GLU A 62 3.23 12.29 -0.07
C GLU A 62 4.00 11.93 -1.34
N ASP A 63 4.50 10.70 -1.43
CA ASP A 63 5.46 10.34 -2.48
C ASP A 63 4.76 9.75 -3.71
N TRP A 64 3.59 9.11 -3.53
CA TRP A 64 2.86 8.42 -4.60
C TRP A 64 1.50 9.07 -4.95
N ASP A 65 1.23 10.28 -4.47
CA ASP A 65 0.00 11.05 -4.69
C ASP A 65 -1.28 10.18 -4.54
N SER A 66 -1.42 9.56 -3.35
CA SER A 66 -2.55 8.68 -3.02
C SER A 66 -2.75 7.51 -4.00
N GLY A 67 -1.64 7.01 -4.56
CA GLY A 67 -1.59 5.89 -5.50
C GLY A 67 -1.79 6.25 -6.97
N LYS A 68 -1.68 7.53 -7.33
CA LYS A 68 -1.68 8.00 -8.73
C LYS A 68 -0.28 7.92 -9.36
N LEU A 69 0.76 8.16 -8.57
CA LEU A 69 2.17 8.13 -9.00
C LEU A 69 2.87 6.90 -8.43
N LEU A 70 2.48 5.73 -8.93
CA LEU A 70 3.09 4.48 -8.50
C LEU A 70 4.45 4.30 -9.18
N PRO A 71 5.47 3.79 -8.47
CA PRO A 71 6.77 3.54 -9.07
C PRO A 71 6.62 2.51 -10.20
N ILE A 72 6.97 2.92 -11.43
CA ILE A 72 6.80 2.14 -12.67
C ILE A 72 7.65 0.85 -12.66
N ASN A 73 8.69 0.78 -11.81
CA ASN A 73 9.62 -0.35 -11.67
C ASN A 73 9.05 -1.57 -10.91
N VAL A 74 7.74 -1.70 -10.77
CA VAL A 74 7.13 -2.93 -10.28
C VAL A 74 6.18 -3.49 -11.33
N ASP A 75 6.63 -4.55 -12.02
CA ASP A 75 5.77 -5.49 -12.77
C ASP A 75 4.61 -6.08 -11.94
N LYS A 76 4.54 -5.74 -10.65
CA LYS A 76 3.45 -6.07 -9.74
C LYS A 76 2.29 -5.09 -9.92
N ARG A 77 1.42 -5.40 -10.88
CA ARG A 77 0.12 -4.72 -11.04
C ARG A 77 -0.64 -4.73 -9.70
N ILE A 78 -0.83 -3.56 -9.09
CA ILE A 78 -1.53 -3.46 -7.81
C ILE A 78 -2.97 -3.94 -8.00
N GLN A 79 -3.32 -5.02 -7.31
CA GLN A 79 -4.67 -5.54 -7.32
C GLN A 79 -5.48 -4.87 -6.22
N PHE A 80 -6.34 -3.92 -6.59
CA PHE A 80 -7.42 -3.44 -5.73
C PHE A 80 -8.51 -4.52 -5.74
N ARG A 81 -8.59 -5.34 -4.69
CA ARG A 81 -9.57 -6.44 -4.59
C ARG A 81 -10.63 -6.11 -3.56
N ARG A 82 -11.89 -6.41 -3.90
CA ARG A 82 -13.04 -6.22 -3.00
C ARG A 82 -12.85 -6.98 -1.68
N PRO A 83 -13.29 -6.42 -0.54
CA PRO A 83 -13.29 -7.11 0.76
C PRO A 83 -13.96 -8.50 0.73
#